data_AF-A0A356NJN7-F1
#
_entry.id   AF-A0A356NJN7-F1
#
_cell.length_a   1.000
_cell.length_b   1.000
_cell.length_c   1.000
_cell.angle_alpha   90.00
_cell.angle_beta   90.00
_cell.angle_gamma   90.00
#
_symmetry.space_group_name_H-M   'P 1'
#
loop_
_entity.id
_entity.type
_entity.pdbx_description
1 polymer ?
#
loop_
_entity_poly.entity_id
_entity_poly.type
_entity_poly.pdbx_seq_one_letter_code
_entity_poly.pdbx_strand_id
1 'polypeptide(L)'
;MKACLFGWGSFRNHFFLVLLSGLIVGACTHQAGSVSLFDGYSLDRWEGDTQNVWRVENQTIVGGSLDGNSRNEFLSTKQSY
;
A
#
# COMPACT_ATOMS: atom_id res chain seq x y z
N MET A 1 45.59 -50.02 -3.74
CA MET A 1 44.67 -49.73 -2.60
C MET A 1 44.30 -48.25 -2.66
N LYS A 2 43.00 -47.94 -2.48
CA LYS A 2 42.35 -46.63 -2.27
C LYS A 2 42.33 -45.62 -3.43
N ALA A 3 41.17 -45.62 -4.09
CA ALA A 3 40.55 -44.44 -4.66
C ALA A 3 39.85 -43.60 -3.56
N CYS A 4 39.31 -42.45 -3.97
CA CYS A 4 38.43 -41.50 -3.27
C CYS A 4 39.09 -40.30 -2.58
N LEU A 5 39.49 -39.31 -3.39
CA LEU A 5 39.48 -37.89 -3.01
C LEU A 5 38.15 -37.29 -3.48
N PHE A 6 37.07 -37.53 -2.72
CA PHE A 6 35.73 -37.00 -2.99
C PHE A 6 35.59 -35.59 -2.38
N GLY A 7 35.51 -34.57 -3.23
CA GLY A 7 34.46 -33.54 -3.18
C GLY A 7 34.31 -32.55 -2.01
N TRP A 8 35.23 -32.43 -1.05
CA TRP A 8 34.97 -31.60 0.15
C TRP A 8 34.89 -30.07 -0.09
N GLY A 9 35.40 -29.57 -1.22
CA GLY A 9 35.40 -28.12 -1.53
C GLY A 9 34.06 -27.57 -2.05
N SER A 10 33.28 -28.39 -2.76
CA SER A 10 32.04 -27.94 -3.43
C SER A 10 30.90 -27.64 -2.44
N PHE A 11 30.85 -28.41 -1.34
CA PHE A 11 29.78 -28.30 -0.34
C PHE A 11 29.85 -27.00 0.47
N ARG A 12 31.06 -26.48 0.71
CA ARG A 12 31.30 -25.24 1.47
C ARG A 12 30.93 -23.98 0.68
N ASN A 13 31.09 -24.01 -0.65
CA ASN A 13 30.71 -22.91 -1.53
C ASN A 13 29.19 -22.82 -1.75
N HIS A 14 28.48 -23.95 -1.83
CA HIS A 14 27.03 -23.94 -1.97
C HIS A 14 26.33 -23.41 -0.72
N PHE A 15 26.86 -23.71 0.47
CA PHE A 15 26.32 -23.15 1.73
C PHE A 15 26.45 -21.62 1.78
N PHE A 16 27.59 -21.09 1.36
CA PHE A 16 27.82 -19.65 1.26
C PHE A 16 26.91 -18.98 0.22
N LEU A 17 26.71 -19.61 -0.94
CA LEU A 17 25.83 -19.11 -1.99
C LEU A 17 24.36 -19.14 -1.57
N VAL A 18 23.91 -20.16 -0.83
CA VAL A 18 22.55 -20.26 -0.27
C VAL A 18 22.32 -19.20 0.81
N LEU A 19 23.29 -18.97 1.70
CA LEU A 19 23.20 -17.92 2.71
C LEU A 19 23.21 -16.51 2.08
N LEU A 20 24.04 -16.29 1.06
CA LEU A 20 24.11 -15.01 0.35
C LEU A 20 22.84 -14.70 -0.44
N SER A 21 22.26 -15.71 -1.10
CA SER A 21 21.00 -15.55 -1.85
C SER A 21 19.80 -15.33 -0.92
N GLY A 22 19.76 -15.96 0.27
CA GLY A 22 18.77 -15.67 1.30
C GLY A 22 18.83 -14.23 1.82
N LEU A 23 20.04 -13.67 1.96
CA LEU A 23 20.25 -12.29 2.43
C LEU A 23 19.75 -11.23 1.43
N ILE A 24 19.89 -11.52 0.12
CA ILE A 24 19.45 -10.61 -0.96
C ILE A 24 17.92 -10.57 -1.05
N VAL A 25 17.24 -11.71 -0.86
CA VAL A 25 15.77 -11.77 -0.91
C VAL A 25 15.12 -11.06 0.29
N GLY A 26 15.75 -11.11 1.47
CA GLY A 26 15.23 -10.44 2.67
C GLY A 26 15.35 -8.90 2.66
N ALA A 27 16.28 -8.34 1.89
CA ALA A 27 16.49 -6.89 1.83
C ALA A 27 15.50 -6.14 0.91
N CYS A 28 14.76 -6.87 0.06
CA CYS A 28 13.91 -6.28 -0.97
C CYS A 28 12.43 -6.15 -0.60
N THR A 29 12.02 -6.45 0.64
CA THR A 29 10.63 -6.28 1.06
C THR A 29 10.35 -4.82 1.43
N HIS A 30 10.25 -3.95 0.42
CA HIS A 30 9.72 -2.60 0.61
C HIS A 30 8.19 -2.68 0.62
N GLN A 31 7.59 -2.71 1.82
CA GLN A 31 6.15 -2.66 1.96
C GLN A 31 5.69 -1.21 1.75
N ALA A 32 5.08 -0.92 0.60
CA ALA A 32 4.40 0.35 0.40
C ALA A 32 3.26 0.46 1.43
N GLY A 33 3.38 1.42 2.36
CA GLY A 33 2.36 1.67 3.35
C GLY A 33 1.12 2.31 2.70
N SER A 34 -0.07 1.93 3.16
CA SER A 34 -1.30 2.66 2.82
C SER A 34 -1.41 3.93 3.68
N VAL A 35 -1.81 5.04 3.06
CA VAL A 35 -2.13 6.29 3.77
C VAL A 35 -3.65 6.50 3.74
N SER A 36 -4.24 6.84 4.88
CA SER A 36 -5.66 7.20 4.92
C SER A 36 -5.89 8.58 4.31
N LEU A 37 -6.73 8.65 3.28
CA LEU A 37 -7.15 9.91 2.66
C LEU A 37 -8.23 10.64 3.49
N PHE A 38 -9.01 9.91 4.29
CA PHE A 38 -10.07 10.44 5.13
C PHE A 38 -9.75 10.24 6.60
N ASP A 39 -10.03 11.24 7.43
CA ASP A 39 -9.79 11.19 8.87
C ASP A 39 -11.00 10.66 9.67
N GLY A 40 -12.16 10.50 9.03
CA GLY A 40 -13.39 10.08 9.68
C GLY A 40 -14.25 11.24 10.20
N TYR A 41 -13.78 12.49 10.12
CA TYR A 41 -14.41 13.61 10.81
C TYR A 41 -14.70 14.81 9.92
N SER A 42 -13.83 15.14 8.97
CA SER A 42 -14.00 16.36 8.16
C SER A 42 -13.68 16.18 6.69
N LEU A 43 -14.20 17.11 5.89
CA LEU A 43 -13.89 17.25 4.47
C LEU A 43 -12.88 18.38 4.21
N ASP A 44 -12.10 18.80 5.23
CA ASP A 44 -11.20 19.96 5.11
C ASP A 44 -10.11 19.78 4.06
N ARG A 45 -9.70 18.52 3.82
CA ARG A 45 -8.71 18.15 2.79
C ARG A 45 -9.32 17.83 1.43
N TRP A 46 -10.62 18.07 1.25
CA TRP A 46 -11.39 17.73 0.06
C TRP A 46 -11.97 18.98 -0.61
N GLU A 47 -12.18 18.90 -1.91
CA GLU A 47 -12.80 19.92 -2.74
C GLU A 47 -14.03 19.37 -3.46
N GLY A 48 -15.05 20.22 -3.62
CA GLY A 48 -16.40 19.87 -4.09
C GLY A 48 -17.46 20.70 -3.35
N ASP A 49 -18.74 20.43 -3.60
CA ASP A 49 -19.83 21.03 -2.83
C ASP A 49 -20.01 20.32 -1.48
N THR A 50 -19.25 20.76 -0.48
CA THR A 50 -19.30 20.23 0.90
C THR A 50 -20.37 20.88 1.78
N GLN A 51 -21.16 21.79 1.22
CA GLN A 51 -22.24 22.47 1.94
C GLN A 51 -23.58 21.79 1.70
N ASN A 52 -23.83 21.33 0.47
CA ASN A 52 -25.13 20.80 0.09
C ASN A 52 -25.08 19.32 -0.29
N VAL A 53 -23.98 18.85 -0.88
CA VAL A 53 -23.94 17.53 -1.53
C VAL A 53 -23.14 16.53 -0.71
N TRP A 54 -21.91 16.89 -0.35
CA TRP A 54 -20.99 16.01 0.36
C TRP A 54 -20.89 16.38 1.82
N ARG A 55 -21.00 15.40 2.71
CA ARG A 55 -20.95 15.60 4.16
C ARG A 55 -20.43 14.37 4.87
N VAL A 56 -20.08 14.53 6.15
CA VAL A 56 -19.69 13.41 7.01
C VAL A 56 -20.85 13.06 7.93
N GLU A 57 -21.33 11.82 7.86
CA GLU A 57 -22.32 11.26 8.77
C GLU A 57 -21.79 9.94 9.30
N ASN A 58 -21.82 9.73 10.63
CA ASN A 58 -21.35 8.49 11.26
C ASN A 58 -19.96 8.04 10.76
N GLN A 59 -19.02 8.99 10.69
CA GLN A 59 -17.66 8.77 10.19
C GLN A 59 -17.58 8.22 8.76
N THR A 60 -18.60 8.51 7.95
CA THR A 60 -18.71 8.09 6.55
C THR A 60 -18.96 9.31 5.68
N ILE A 61 -18.28 9.38 4.54
CA ILE A 61 -18.58 10.40 3.52
C ILE A 61 -19.87 10.00 2.82
N VAL A 62 -20.90 10.85 2.91
CA VAL A 62 -22.20 10.69 2.25
C VAL A 62 -22.34 11.75 1.18
N GLY A 63 -22.81 11.34 -0.02
CA GLY A 63 -23.00 12.21 -1.17
C GLY A 63 -24.44 12.24 -1.65
N GLY A 64 -24.92 13.45 -1.98
CA GLY A 64 -26.24 13.69 -2.56
C GLY A 64 -27.40 13.63 -1.57
N SER A 65 -28.62 13.63 -2.11
CA SER A 65 -29.88 13.57 -1.36
C SER A 65 -30.80 12.47 -1.91
N LEU A 66 -31.70 11.98 -1.06
CA LEU A 66 -32.82 11.14 -1.48
C LEU A 66 -33.81 11.88 -2.39
N ASP A 67 -33.80 13.21 -2.34
CA ASP A 67 -34.58 14.07 -3.24
C ASP A 67 -33.93 14.22 -4.63
N GLY A 68 -32.73 13.65 -4.81
CA GLY A 68 -31.94 13.71 -6.04
C GLY A 68 -30.99 14.91 -6.11
N ASN A 69 -30.03 14.83 -7.03
CA ASN A 69 -29.11 15.92 -7.35
C ASN A 69 -29.47 16.54 -8.71
N SER A 70 -29.48 17.86 -8.79
CA SER A 70 -29.78 18.60 -10.04
C SER A 70 -28.73 18.39 -11.14
N ARG A 71 -27.50 17.98 -10.76
CA ARG A 71 -26.38 17.68 -11.66
C ARG A 71 -25.41 16.69 -11.01
N ASN A 72 -24.47 16.19 -11.81
CA ASN A 72 -23.33 15.43 -11.29
C ASN A 72 -22.39 16.35 -10.49
N GLU A 73 -21.99 15.85 -9.33
CA GLU A 73 -21.08 16.53 -8.42
C GLU A 73 -19.92 15.60 -8.08
N PHE A 74 -18.73 16.16 -7.95
CA PHE A 74 -17.50 15.42 -7.70
C PHE A 74 -16.91 15.83 -6.35
N LEU A 75 -16.23 14.87 -5.72
CA LEU A 75 -15.44 15.10 -4.52
C LEU A 75 -14.01 14.61 -4.82
N SER A 76 -13.03 15.47 -4.60
CA SER A 76 -11.61 15.17 -4.84
C SER A 76 -10.76 15.60 -3.65
N THR A 77 -9.58 15.01 -3.49
CA THR A 77 -8.60 15.52 -2.52
C THR A 77 -7.99 16.82 -3.05
N LYS A 78 -7.77 17.80 -2.16
CA LYS A 78 -7.02 19.02 -2.50
C LYS A 78 -5.57 18.72 -2.86
N GLN A 79 -5.02 17.65 -2.27
CA GLN A 79 -3.68 17.19 -2.56
C GLN A 79 -3.67 16.31 -3.82
N SER A 80 -2.64 16.49 -4.65
CA SER A 80 -2.34 15.61 -5.78
C SER A 80 -1.57 14.36 -5.30
N TYR A 81 -1.95 13.20 -5.84
CA TYR A 81 -1.35 11.89 -5.59
C TYR A 81 -1.00 11.20 -6.91
#